data_AF-A0A7S4MDM9-F1
#
_entry.id   AF-A0A7S4MDM9-F1
#
_cell.length_a   1.000
_cell.length_b   1.000
_cell.length_c   1.000
_cell.angle_alpha   90.00
_cell.angle_beta   90.00
_cell.angle_gamma   90.00
#
_symmetry.space_group_name_H-M   'P 1'
#
loop_
_entity.id
_entity.type
_entity.pdbx_description
1 polymer ?
#
loop_
_entity_poly.entity_id
_entity_poly.type
_entity_poly.pdbx_seq_one_letter_code
_entity_poly.pdbx_strand_id
1 'polypeptide(L)'
;LVPFMFAAYLQRVFHAPVVIQLSDDEKFFFKCLSLEQAGAFAAENIVDIIACGFDPDRTFIFKDTDAIGALYPMVCQIQRRLTVGQLAKAFGVRVHSEGGEA
;
A
#
# COMPACT_ATOMS: atom_id res chain seq x y z
N LEU A 1 -7.60 13.07 0.96
CA LEU A 1 -7.06 14.15 1.82
C LEU A 1 -7.34 13.94 3.31
N VAL A 2 -8.58 13.71 3.76
CA VAL A 2 -8.92 13.51 5.19
C VAL A 2 -7.94 12.65 6.01
N PRO A 3 -7.58 11.42 5.60
CA PRO A 3 -6.64 10.60 6.37
C PRO A 3 -5.23 11.22 6.46
N PHE A 4 -4.76 11.87 5.40
CA PHE A 4 -3.44 12.53 5.38
C PHE A 4 -3.39 13.76 6.27
N MET A 5 -4.44 14.59 6.27
CA MET A 5 -4.51 15.76 7.17
C MET A 5 -4.52 15.32 8.63
N PHE A 6 -5.23 14.24 8.95
CA PHE A 6 -5.26 13.71 10.31
C PHE A 6 -3.92 13.08 10.70
N ALA A 7 -3.28 12.33 9.80
CA ALA A 7 -1.95 11.78 10.05
C ALA A 7 -0.89 12.88 10.25
N ALA A 8 -0.92 13.96 9.46
CA ALA A 8 -0.04 15.11 9.64
C ALA A 8 -0.29 15.81 10.99
N TYR A 9 -1.55 15.93 11.41
CA TYR A 9 -1.88 16.40 12.76
C TYR A 9 -1.29 15.50 13.85
N LEU A 10 -1.46 14.18 13.75
CA LEU A 10 -0.92 13.22 14.70
C LEU A 10 0.61 13.26 14.75
N GLN A 11 1.27 13.33 13.59
CA GLN A 11 2.72 13.48 13.50
C GLN A 11 3.19 14.70 14.28
N ARG A 12 2.51 15.84 14.10
CA ARG A 12 2.86 17.08 14.80
C ARG A 12 2.65 16.99 16.32
N VAL A 13 1.55 16.38 16.76
CA VAL A 13 1.21 16.29 18.20
C VAL A 13 2.12 15.31 18.94
N PHE A 14 2.45 14.18 18.32
CA PHE A 14 3.19 13.09 18.96
C PHE A 14 4.66 13.01 18.56
N HIS A 15 5.12 13.86 17.64
CA HIS A 15 6.46 13.79 17.05
C HIS A 15 6.80 12.39 16.49
N ALA A 16 5.78 11.67 16.02
CA ALA A 16 5.89 10.29 15.58
C ALA A 16 6.34 10.16 14.12
N PRO A 17 7.06 9.07 13.75
CA PRO A 17 7.31 8.78 12.35
C PRO A 17 6.02 8.40 11.63
N VAL A 18 5.89 8.80 10.36
CA VAL A 18 4.79 8.42 9.48
C VAL A 18 5.34 7.63 8.31
N VAL A 19 4.70 6.50 8.02
CA VAL A 19 5.01 5.67 6.87
C VAL A 19 3.78 5.65 5.96
N ILE A 20 3.97 6.05 4.69
CA ILE A 20 2.90 6.11 3.69
C ILE A 20 3.25 5.16 2.55
N GLN A 21 2.43 4.13 2.40
CA GLN A 21 2.51 3.17 1.30
C GLN A 21 1.72 3.67 0.10
N LEU A 22 2.33 3.61 -1.08
CA LEU A 22 1.67 3.85 -2.36
C LEU A 22 1.54 2.52 -3.11
N SER A 23 0.30 2.02 -3.21
CA SER A 23 -0.06 0.76 -3.84
C SER A 23 -0.20 0.88 -5.36
N ASP A 24 0.92 1.08 -6.05
CA ASP A 24 0.96 1.16 -7.51
C ASP A 24 0.72 -0.20 -8.19
N ASP A 25 1.10 -1.29 -7.54
CA ASP A 25 0.80 -2.67 -7.93
C ASP A 25 -0.71 -2.98 -7.88
N GLU A 26 -1.41 -2.59 -6.81
CA GLU A 26 -2.85 -2.74 -6.66
C GLU A 26 -3.58 -1.98 -7.79
N LYS A 27 -3.19 -0.73 -8.07
CA LYS A 27 -3.74 0.03 -9.19
C LYS A 27 -3.48 -0.66 -10.54
N PHE A 28 -2.30 -1.25 -10.73
CA PHE A 28 -1.97 -2.03 -11.92
C PHE A 28 -2.91 -3.24 -12.07
N PHE A 29 -3.10 -4.04 -11.02
CA PHE A 29 -3.94 -5.23 -11.05
C PHE A 29 -5.45 -4.94 -11.14
N PHE A 30 -5.96 -3.91 -10.46
CA PHE A 30 -7.39 -3.65 -10.39
C PHE A 30 -7.92 -2.70 -11.47
N LYS A 31 -7.09 -1.80 -12.01
CA LYS A 31 -7.54 -0.78 -12.98
C LYS A 31 -7.06 -1.01 -14.41
N CYS A 32 -6.40 -2.14 -14.69
CA CYS A 32 -5.82 -2.46 -16.02
C CYS A 32 -4.93 -1.33 -16.57
N LEU A 33 -4.18 -0.67 -15.68
CA LEU A 33 -3.23 0.38 -16.06
C LEU A 33 -1.88 -0.24 -16.41
N SER A 34 -1.05 0.45 -17.19
CA SER A 34 0.37 0.09 -17.29
C SER A 34 1.13 0.48 -16.01
N LEU A 35 2.26 -0.17 -15.74
CA LEU A 35 3.12 0.20 -14.60
C LEU A 35 3.61 1.65 -14.71
N GLU A 36 3.86 2.13 -15.92
CA GLU A 36 4.24 3.52 -16.18
C GLU A 36 3.13 4.50 -15.77
N GLN A 37 1.88 4.20 -16.13
CA GLN A 37 0.72 5.01 -15.72
C GLN A 37 0.49 4.96 -14.21
N ALA A 38 0.61 3.78 -13.60
CA ALA A 38 0.49 3.63 -12.15
C ALA A 38 1.59 4.45 -11.42
N GLY A 39 2.81 4.44 -11.95
CA GLY A 39 3.92 5.25 -11.45
C GLY A 39 3.69 6.75 -11.59
N ALA A 40 3.17 7.22 -12.73
CA ALA A 40 2.82 8.63 -12.93
C ALA A 40 1.74 9.09 -11.92
N PHE A 41 0.69 8.30 -11.72
CA PHE A 41 -0.32 8.61 -10.71
C PHE A 41 0.24 8.58 -9.28
N ALA A 42 1.18 7.68 -8.99
CA ALA A 42 1.85 7.66 -7.70
C ALA A 42 2.66 8.95 -7.48
N ALA A 43 3.39 9.42 -8.49
CA ALA A 43 4.15 10.68 -8.43
C ALA A 43 3.25 11.89 -8.18
N GLU A 44 2.12 12.00 -8.89
CA GLU A 44 1.13 13.06 -8.65
C GLU A 44 0.54 12.99 -7.23
N ASN A 45 0.18 11.78 -6.77
CA ASN A 45 -0.36 11.60 -5.42
C ASN A 45 0.66 11.96 -4.33
N ILE A 46 1.96 11.76 -4.55
CA ILE A 46 3.01 12.18 -3.61
C ILE A 46 2.98 13.70 -3.43
N VAL A 47 2.82 14.49 -4.50
CA VAL A 47 2.78 15.95 -4.42
C VAL A 47 1.60 16.41 -3.53
N ASP A 48 0.42 15.82 -3.73
CA ASP A 48 -0.76 16.11 -2.92
C ASP A 48 -0.59 15.71 -1.45
N ILE A 49 0.09 14.61 -1.19
CA ILE A 49 0.38 14.13 0.17
C ILE A 49 1.35 15.08 0.87
N ILE A 50 2.45 15.47 0.21
CA ILE A 50 3.44 16.40 0.78
C ILE A 50 2.78 17.76 1.07
N ALA A 51 1.86 18.21 0.21
CA ALA A 51 1.11 19.44 0.42
C ALA A 51 0.26 19.46 1.71
N CYS A 52 0.01 18.29 2.34
CA CYS A 52 -0.65 18.22 3.64
C CYS A 52 0.24 18.68 4.82
N GLY A 53 1.53 18.97 4.59
CA GLY A 53 2.41 19.56 5.60
C GLY A 53 3.08 18.56 6.54
N PHE A 54 3.45 17.38 6.03
CA PHE A 54 4.25 16.41 6.76
C PHE A 54 5.70 16.88 6.98
N ASP A 55 6.30 16.47 8.08
CA ASP A 55 7.72 16.68 8.39
C ASP A 55 8.59 15.71 7.54
N PRO A 56 9.45 16.20 6.63
CA PRO A 56 10.24 15.34 5.75
C PRO A 56 11.25 14.47 6.51
N ASP A 57 11.71 14.91 7.69
CA ASP A 57 12.70 14.15 8.48
C ASP A 57 12.06 12.96 9.21
N ARG A 58 10.72 12.95 9.30
CA ARG A 58 9.94 11.92 10.02
C ARG A 58 8.88 11.27 9.14
N THR A 59 8.98 11.44 7.82
CA THR A 59 8.02 10.87 6.88
C THR A 59 8.72 10.02 5.84
N PHE A 60 8.31 8.77 5.75
CA PHE A 60 8.80 7.84 4.74
C PHE A 60 7.65 7.45 3.80
N ILE A 61 7.76 7.87 2.54
CA ILE A 61 6.80 7.53 1.49
C ILE A 61 7.47 6.57 0.51
N PHE A 62 6.83 5.45 0.20
CA PHE A 62 7.38 4.46 -0.73
C PHE A 62 6.32 3.88 -1.64
N LYS A 63 6.74 3.42 -2.83
CA LYS A 63 5.92 2.62 -3.76
C LYS A 63 6.14 1.14 -3.48
N ASP A 64 5.08 0.36 -3.58
CA ASP A 64 5.16 -1.08 -3.34
C ASP A 64 6.12 -1.76 -4.31
N THR A 65 6.06 -1.43 -5.60
CA THR A 65 6.98 -2.01 -6.59
C THR A 65 8.46 -1.77 -6.30
N ASP A 66 8.81 -0.63 -5.67
CA ASP A 66 10.19 -0.28 -5.31
C ASP A 66 10.63 -0.96 -3.99
N ALA A 67 9.70 -1.11 -3.04
CA ALA A 67 10.01 -1.55 -1.67
C ALA A 67 9.74 -3.05 -1.43
N ILE A 68 8.99 -3.72 -2.30
CA ILE A 68 8.51 -5.09 -2.07
C ILE A 68 9.64 -6.08 -1.81
N GLY A 69 10.81 -5.89 -2.45
CA GLY A 69 11.98 -6.73 -2.22
C GLY A 69 12.43 -6.76 -0.75
N ALA A 70 12.39 -5.62 -0.07
CA ALA A 70 12.73 -5.52 1.35
C ALA A 70 11.60 -6.06 2.25
N LEU A 71 10.35 -5.92 1.83
CA LEU A 71 9.17 -6.33 2.60
C LEU A 71 8.84 -7.81 2.44
N TYR A 72 9.34 -8.47 1.39
CA TYR A 72 8.96 -9.83 1.00
C TYR A 72 9.07 -10.88 2.14
N PRO A 73 10.12 -10.90 2.98
CA PRO A 73 10.19 -11.83 4.11
C PRO A 73 9.03 -11.66 5.11
N MET A 74 8.60 -10.42 5.36
CA MET A 74 7.46 -10.14 6.23
C MET A 74 6.15 -10.57 5.56
N VAL A 75 6.01 -10.27 4.26
CA VAL A 75 4.84 -10.66 3.47
C VAL A 75 4.65 -12.18 3.50
N CYS A 76 5.71 -12.97 3.31
CA CYS A 76 5.66 -14.43 3.40
C CYS A 76 5.16 -14.93 4.76
N GLN A 77 5.57 -14.28 5.85
CA GLN A 77 5.10 -14.63 7.19
C GLN A 77 3.62 -14.31 7.41
N ILE A 78 3.12 -13.22 6.82
CA ILE A 78 1.70 -12.85 6.86
C ILE A 78 0.88 -13.83 6.02
N GLN A 79 1.30 -14.08 4.77
CA GLN A 79 0.63 -14.98 3.83
C GLN A 79 0.47 -16.39 4.40
N ARG A 80 1.49 -16.93 5.09
CA ARG A 80 1.40 -18.26 5.74
C ARG A 80 0.30 -18.34 6.81
N ARG A 81 -0.08 -17.23 7.43
CA ARG A 81 -1.10 -17.18 8.49
C ARG A 81 -2.50 -16.91 7.96
N LEU A 82 -2.63 -16.55 6.68
CA LEU A 82 -3.90 -16.25 6.03
C LEU A 82 -4.37 -17.44 5.21
N THR A 83 -5.58 -17.89 5.48
CA THR A 83 -6.24 -18.89 4.63
C THR A 83 -7.02 -18.21 3.50
N VAL A 84 -7.14 -18.90 2.38
CA VAL A 84 -7.93 -18.44 1.23
C VAL A 84 -9.40 -18.17 1.60
N GLY A 85 -9.97 -18.96 2.53
CA GLY A 85 -11.33 -18.72 3.04
C GLY A 85 -11.47 -17.43 3.86
N GLN A 86 -10.46 -17.08 4.67
CA GLN A 86 -10.45 -15.80 5.40
C GLN A 86 -10.35 -14.62 4.43
N LEU A 87 -9.49 -14.73 3.43
CA LEU A 87 -9.33 -13.72 2.38
C LEU A 87 -10.64 -13.51 1.62
N ALA A 88 -11.28 -14.59 1.16
CA ALA A 88 -12.55 -14.56 0.44
C ALA A 88 -13.66 -13.88 1.25
N LYS A 89 -13.75 -14.16 2.55
CA LYS A 89 -14.76 -13.56 3.44
C LYS A 89 -14.51 -12.07 3.69
N ALA A 90 -13.25 -11.67 3.86
CA ALA A 90 -12.90 -10.28 4.15
C ALA A 90 -13.02 -9.37 2.91
N PHE A 91 -12.56 -9.85 1.76
CA PHE A 91 -12.49 -9.06 0.51
C PHE A 91 -13.64 -9.35 -0.47
N GLY A 92 -14.53 -10.31 -0.17
CA GLY A 92 -15.67 -10.66 -1.01
C GLY A 92 -15.30 -11.38 -2.32
N VAL A 93 -14.09 -11.93 -2.43
CA VAL A 93 -13.59 -12.59 -3.64
C VAL A 93 -14.14 -14.01 -3.74
N ARG A 94 -14.65 -14.39 -4.93
CA ARG A 94 -15.02 -15.78 -5.22
C ARG A 94 -13.79 -16.57 -5.60
N VAL A 95 -13.47 -17.58 -4.81
CA VAL A 95 -12.36 -18.49 -5.08
C VAL A 95 -12.90 -19.60 -5.98
N HIS A 96 -12.51 -19.59 -7.25
CA HIS A 96 -12.72 -20.74 -8.11
C HIS A 96 -11.60 -21.74 -7.85
N SER A 97 -11.95 -22.88 -7.26
CA SER A 97 -11.04 -24.01 -7.14
C SER A 97 -11.00 -24.76 -8.48
N GLU A 98 -10.02 -24.46 -9.33
CA GLU A 98 -9.56 -25.47 -10.28
C GLU A 98 -8.60 -26.38 -9.52
N GLY A 99 -8.98 -27.66 -9.39
CA GLY A 99 -8.20 -28.65 -8.67
C GLY A 99 -6.86 -28.88 -9.35
N GLY A 100 -5.82 -28.26 -8.80
CA GLY A 100 -4.42 -28.58 -9.08
C GLY A 100 -3.74 -28.84 -7.74
N GLU A 101 -3.51 -30.12 -7.46
CA GLU A 101 -2.62 -30.55 -6.38
C GLU A 101 -1.23 -29.93 -6.60
N ALA A 102 -0.62 -29.45 -5.53
CA ALA A 102 0.81 -29.13 -5.44
C ALA A 102 1.49 -30.15 -4.53
#